data_AF-A0A7T5VFF9-F1
#
_entry.id   AF-A0A7T5VFF9-F1
#
_cell.length_a   1.000
_cell.length_b   1.000
_cell.length_c   1.000
_cell.angle_alpha   90.00
_cell.angle_beta   90.00
_cell.angle_gamma   90.00
#
_symmetry.space_group_name_H-M   'P 1'
#
loop_
_entity.id
_entity.type
_entity.pdbx_description
1 polymer ?
#
loop_
_entity_poly.entity_id
_entity_poly.type
_entity_poly.pdbx_seq_one_letter_code
_entity_poly.pdbx_strand_id
1 'polypeptide(L)'
;MGLLPITEKGKPVTCQVDWPLFYMNDFSRMGIVVTRLDDAVIALKNSGCAIHENEQGCFLDISGEKQLHQAVQALSACHLEYEMADLVSCAYQG
;
A
#
# COMPACT_ATOMS: atom_id res chain seq x y z
N MET A 1 0.70 9.56 12.87
CA MET A 1 1.04 9.41 11.45
C MET A 1 1.09 7.92 11.18
N GLY A 2 0.27 7.43 10.25
CA GLY A 2 0.21 6.02 9.87
C GLY A 2 0.91 5.80 8.54
N LEU A 3 1.56 4.65 8.37
CA LEU A 3 2.17 4.25 7.11
C LEU A 3 1.28 3.20 6.43
N LEU A 4 0.75 3.55 5.26
CA LEU A 4 -0.05 2.63 4.46
C LEU A 4 0.84 1.97 3.40
N PRO A 5 1.08 0.65 3.47
CA PRO A 5 1.89 -0.05 2.47
C PRO A 5 1.22 -0.03 1.11
N ILE A 6 2.04 0.10 0.05
CA ILE A 6 1.64 -0.03 -1.34
C ILE A 6 2.39 -1.22 -1.92
N THR A 7 1.65 -2.18 -2.51
CA THR A 7 2.22 -3.38 -3.12
C THR A 7 1.71 -3.58 -4.54
N GLU A 8 2.51 -4.23 -5.37
CA GLU A 8 2.06 -4.66 -6.69
C GLU A 8 1.27 -5.95 -6.61
N LYS A 9 0.18 -6.05 -7.38
CA LYS A 9 -0.63 -7.26 -7.48
C LYS A 9 0.21 -8.42 -8.03
N GLY A 10 0.18 -9.56 -7.34
CA GLY A 10 0.91 -10.76 -7.75
C GLY A 10 2.41 -10.74 -7.40
N LYS A 11 2.93 -9.66 -6.82
CA LYS A 11 4.25 -9.69 -6.17
C LYS A 11 4.09 -10.02 -4.68
N PRO A 12 4.99 -10.85 -4.11
CA PRO A 12 5.01 -11.05 -2.68
C PRO A 12 5.22 -9.71 -2.00
N VAL A 13 4.44 -9.45 -0.95
CA VAL A 13 4.58 -8.25 -0.14
C VAL A 13 5.95 -8.34 0.54
N THR A 14 6.95 -7.63 0.02
CA THR A 14 8.32 -7.60 0.58
C THR A 14 8.40 -6.80 1.87
N CYS A 15 7.28 -6.31 2.39
CA CYS A 15 7.25 -5.76 3.72
C CYS A 15 7.70 -6.85 4.69
N GLN A 16 8.94 -6.76 5.18
CA GLN A 16 9.32 -7.24 6.50
C GLN A 16 8.56 -6.39 7.53
N VAL A 17 7.24 -6.50 7.49
CA VAL A 17 6.48 -6.42 8.73
C VAL A 17 6.97 -7.59 9.54
N ASP A 18 7.17 -7.41 10.84
CA ASP A 18 7.19 -8.55 11.76
C ASP A 18 5.84 -9.26 11.60
N TRP A 19 5.76 -10.14 10.60
CA TRP A 19 4.59 -10.96 10.36
C TRP A 19 4.44 -11.74 11.64
N PRO A 20 3.27 -11.67 12.28
CA PRO A 20 3.08 -12.35 13.54
C PRO A 20 3.43 -13.82 13.33
N LEU A 21 4.37 -14.33 14.12
CA LEU A 21 4.82 -15.73 14.09
C LEU A 21 3.65 -16.71 14.32
N PHE A 22 2.51 -16.21 14.80
CA PHE A 22 1.28 -16.94 15.08
C PHE A 22 0.09 -16.30 14.36
N TYR A 23 -0.52 -17.04 13.43
CA TYR A 23 -1.72 -16.72 12.64
C TYR A 23 -3.03 -16.65 13.48
N MET A 24 -2.97 -16.71 14.81
CA MET A 24 -4.15 -16.72 15.69
C MET A 24 -4.53 -15.37 16.30
N ASN A 25 -3.79 -14.31 15.99
CA ASN A 25 -4.19 -12.95 16.34
C ASN A 25 -4.78 -12.28 15.09
N ASP A 26 -5.89 -11.54 15.25
CA ASP A 26 -6.51 -10.68 14.23
C ASP A 26 -5.56 -9.54 13.83
N PHE A 27 -4.51 -9.88 13.09
CA PHE A 27 -3.62 -8.92 12.46
C PHE A 27 -4.10 -8.71 11.04
N SER A 28 -4.89 -7.66 10.85
CA SER A 28 -5.15 -7.10 9.52
C SER A 28 -4.13 -5.99 9.26
N ARG A 29 -3.42 -6.05 8.14
CA ARG A 29 -2.60 -4.94 7.66
C ARG A 29 -3.18 -4.42 6.35
N MET A 30 -4.03 -3.42 6.47
CA MET A 30 -4.58 -2.71 5.32
C MET A 30 -3.45 -2.08 4.49
N GLY A 31 -3.56 -2.18 3.18
CA GLY A 31 -2.66 -1.57 2.21
C GLY A 31 -3.36 -1.27 0.90
N ILE A 32 -2.63 -0.62 0.00
CA ILE A 32 -3.06 -0.39 -1.39
C ILE A 32 -2.36 -1.44 -2.25
N VAL A 33 -3.14 -2.26 -2.94
CA VAL A 33 -2.66 -3.15 -4.00
C VAL A 33 -2.85 -2.43 -5.33
N VAL A 34 -1.79 -2.29 -6.12
CA VAL A 34 -1.83 -1.66 -7.45
C VAL A 34 -1.35 -2.63 -8.51
N THR A 35 -1.76 -2.45 -9.77
CA THR A 35 -1.28 -3.31 -10.87
C THR A 35 0.10 -2.94 -11.38
N ARG A 36 0.51 -1.67 -11.23
CA ARG A 36 1.80 -1.13 -11.66
C ARG A 36 2.38 -0.24 -10.56
N LEU A 37 3.32 -0.78 -9.78
CA LEU A 37 3.84 -0.08 -8.59
C LEU A 37 4.61 1.20 -8.93
N ASP A 38 5.48 1.15 -9.94
CA ASP A 38 6.30 2.30 -10.32
C ASP A 38 5.44 3.47 -10.79
N ASP A 39 4.43 3.19 -11.64
CA ASP A 39 3.48 4.19 -12.13
C ASP A 39 2.65 4.78 -10.98
N ALA A 40 2.24 3.95 -10.03
CA ALA A 40 1.51 4.39 -8.84
C ALA A 40 2.34 5.31 -7.94
N VAL A 41 3.59 4.94 -7.68
CA VAL A 41 4.52 5.75 -6.88
C VAL A 41 4.76 7.10 -7.55
N ILE A 42 4.96 7.11 -8.86
CA ILE A 42 5.12 8.36 -9.63
C ILE A 42 3.86 9.23 -9.54
N ALA A 43 2.68 8.64 -9.77
CA ALA A 43 1.41 9.36 -9.70
C ALA A 43 1.18 10.00 -8.32
N LEU A 44 1.42 9.25 -7.26
CA LEU A 44 1.26 9.69 -5.88
C LEU A 44 2.27 10.79 -5.50
N LYS A 45 3.55 10.67 -5.91
CA LYS A 45 4.54 11.73 -5.70
C LYS A 45 4.15 13.01 -6.44
N ASN A 46 3.70 12.89 -7.67
CA ASN A 46 3.27 14.03 -8.49
C ASN A 46 2.02 14.72 -7.93
N SER A 47 1.15 13.99 -7.23
CA SER A 47 0.00 14.57 -6.52
C SER A 47 0.34 15.20 -5.17
N GLY A 48 1.61 15.20 -4.77
CA GLY A 48 2.06 15.76 -3.48
C GLY A 48 1.83 14.83 -2.28
N CYS A 49 1.63 13.54 -2.51
CA CYS A 49 1.59 12.56 -1.43
C CYS A 49 3.01 12.26 -0.95
N ALA A 50 3.19 12.13 0.37
CA ALA A 50 4.46 11.73 0.96
C ALA A 50 4.61 10.20 0.86
N ILE A 51 5.57 9.75 0.06
CA ILE A 51 5.92 8.34 -0.09
C ILE A 51 7.32 8.10 0.46
N HIS A 52 7.43 7.03 1.25
CA HIS A 52 8.69 6.47 1.73
C HIS A 52 8.98 5.18 0.99
N GLU A 53 10.14 5.12 0.35
CA GLU A 53 10.67 3.90 -0.27
C GLU A 53 11.86 3.43 0.56
N ASN A 54 11.83 2.17 0.99
CA ASN A 54 12.95 1.54 1.66
C ASN A 54 13.05 0.06 1.24
N GLU A 55 13.98 -0.68 1.84
CA GLU A 55 14.20 -2.11 1.56
C GLU A 55 12.96 -2.98 1.84
N GLN A 56 12.01 -2.49 2.64
CA GLN A 56 10.75 -3.16 2.99
C GLN A 56 9.61 -2.82 2.01
N GLY A 57 9.83 -1.94 1.04
CA GLY A 57 8.86 -1.57 0.00
C GLY A 57 8.43 -0.10 0.05
N CYS A 58 7.25 0.17 -0.53
CA CYS A 58 6.69 1.51 -0.65
C CYS A 58 5.62 1.76 0.42
N PHE A 59 5.71 2.90 1.09
CA PHE A 59 4.76 3.31 2.13
C PHE A 59 4.26 4.72 1.88
N LEU A 60 2.95 4.90 1.90
CA LEU A 60 2.28 6.19 1.87
C LEU A 60 2.10 6.71 3.30
N ASP A 61 2.53 7.95 3.56
CA ASP A 61 2.23 8.62 4.82
C ASP A 61 0.77 9.10 4.83
N ILE A 62 0.00 8.60 5.78
CA ILE A 62 -1.39 8.97 6.01
C ILE A 62 -1.52 9.53 7.42
N SER A 63 -1.83 10.82 7.48
CA SER A 63 -2.15 11.53 8.71
C SER A 63 -3.65 11.70 8.95
N GLY A 64 -4.49 11.29 7.99
CA GLY A 64 -5.94 11.36 8.10
C GLY A 64 -6.66 11.05 6.79
N GLU A 65 -7.99 11.14 6.82
CA GLU A 65 -8.87 10.80 5.68
C GLU A 65 -8.58 11.61 4.43
N LYS A 66 -8.19 12.90 4.58
CA LYS A 66 -7.88 13.78 3.45
C LYS A 66 -6.71 13.26 2.61
N GLN A 67 -5.65 12.79 3.25
CA GLN A 67 -4.48 12.22 2.57
C GLN A 67 -4.82 10.92 1.86
N LEU A 68 -5.69 10.10 2.45
CA LEU A 68 -6.18 8.88 1.81
C LEU A 68 -7.00 9.20 0.56
N HIS A 69 -7.95 10.14 0.65
CA HIS A 69 -8.74 10.59 -0.50
C HIS A 69 -7.86 11.17 -1.60
N GLN A 70 -6.86 11.99 -1.25
CA GLN A 70 -5.92 12.55 -2.21
C GLN A 70 -5.15 11.45 -2.94
N ALA A 71 -4.64 10.45 -2.22
CA ALA A 71 -3.93 9.32 -2.81
C ALA A 71 -4.82 8.51 -3.75
N VAL A 72 -6.05 8.21 -3.34
CA VAL A 72 -7.03 7.50 -4.17
C VAL A 72 -7.39 8.28 -5.43
N GLN A 73 -7.59 9.59 -5.31
CA GLN A 73 -7.86 10.47 -6.45
C GLN A 73 -6.67 10.51 -7.42
N ALA A 74 -5.44 10.54 -6.92
CA ALA A 74 -4.24 10.53 -7.75
C ALA A 74 -4.11 9.23 -8.56
N LEU A 75 -4.33 8.08 -7.92
CA LEU A 75 -4.32 6.78 -8.61
C LEU A 75 -5.42 6.71 -9.68
N SER A 76 -6.62 7.19 -9.33
CA SER A 76 -7.77 7.24 -10.25
C SER A 76 -7.51 8.17 -11.45
N ALA A 77 -6.93 9.35 -11.22
CA ALA A 77 -6.62 10.32 -12.27
C ALA A 77 -5.62 9.78 -13.30
N CYS A 78 -4.69 8.93 -12.86
CA CYS A 78 -3.74 8.23 -13.71
C CYS A 78 -4.29 6.93 -14.32
N HIS A 79 -5.58 6.63 -14.15
CA HIS A 79 -6.22 5.39 -14.62
C HIS A 79 -5.49 4.13 -14.14
N LEU A 80 -4.96 4.17 -12.91
CA LEU A 80 -4.30 3.04 -12.28
C LEU A 80 -5.34 2.23 -11.51
N GLU A 81 -5.38 0.93 -11.78
CA GLU A 81 -6.18 0.01 -10.99
C GLU A 81 -5.55 -0.14 -9.61
N TYR A 82 -6.37 0.12 -8.58
CA TYR A 82 -5.99 -0.03 -7.19
C TYR A 82 -7.10 -0.72 -6.39
N GLU A 83 -6.71 -1.42 -5.34
CA GLU A 83 -7.60 -2.09 -4.41
C GLU A 83 -7.11 -1.84 -2.97
N MET A 84 -8.03 -1.58 -2.05
CA MET A 84 -7.73 -1.57 -0.62
C MET A 84 -7.90 -3.00 -0.10
N ALA A 85 -6.81 -3.64 0.29
CA ALA A 85 -6.83 -5.03 0.73
C ALA A 85 -6.08 -5.21 2.05
N ASP A 86 -6.47 -6.24 2.79
CA ASP A 86 -5.66 -6.76 3.88
C ASP A 86 -4.48 -7.57 3.30
N LEU A 87 -3.29 -7.01 3.42
CA LEU A 87 -2.07 -7.59 2.86
C LEU A 87 -1.68 -8.91 3.54
N VAL A 88 -2.12 -9.13 4.79
CA VAL A 88 -1.92 -10.42 5.49
C VAL A 88 -2.72 -11.50 4.76
N SER A 89 -4.00 -11.26 4.50
CA SER A 89 -4.85 -12.17 3.74
C SER A 89 -4.32 -12.41 2.32
N CYS A 90 -3.78 -11.38 1.64
CA CYS A 90 -3.17 -11.56 0.31
C CYS A 90 -1.90 -12.43 0.32
N ALA A 91 -1.11 -12.42 1.39
CA ALA A 91 0.12 -13.20 1.48
C ALA A 91 -0.13 -14.69 1.75
N TYR A 92 -1.23 -15.04 2.44
CA TYR A 92 -1.55 -16.43 2.80
C TYR A 92 -2.55 -17.11 1.86
N GLN A 93 -3.22 -16.37 0.96
CA GLN A 93 -4.17 -16.91 -0.03
C GLN A 93 -3.60 -17.02 -1.46
N GLY A 94 -2.31 -16.73 -1.66
CA GLY A 94 -1.60 -16.83 -2.93
C GLY A 94 -0.90 -18.17 -3.15
#